data_AF-A0AA35PUR6-F1
#
_entry.id   AF-A0AA35PUR6-F1
#
_cell.length_a   1.000
_cell.length_b   1.000
_cell.length_c   1.000
_cell.angle_alpha   90.00
_cell.angle_beta   90.00
_cell.angle_gamma   90.00
#
_symmetry.space_group_name_H-M   'P 1'
#
loop_
_entity.id
_entity.type
_entity.pdbx_description
1 polymer ?
#
loop_
_entity_poly.entity_id
_entity_poly.type
_entity_poly.pdbx_seq_one_letter_code
_entity_poly.pdbx_strand_id
1 'polypeptide(L)'
;MTASKIDEVARSLQPLHMPLDQLDKILYDDVFPVLYPNLVATAGIWDAFDENELINRVDDRRIHPPVPPQRRSVTPTWNNVKKKLRQLDQEGSS
;
A
#
# COMPACT_ATOMS: atom_id res chain seq x y z
N MET A 1 13.06 3.35 -0.04
CA MET A 1 12.37 3.94 1.13
C MET A 1 13.34 3.93 2.31
N THR A 2 13.42 4.99 3.12
CA THR A 2 14.34 5.06 4.28
C THR A 2 13.75 4.35 5.50
N ALA A 3 14.57 4.01 6.49
CA ALA A 3 14.11 3.39 7.74
C ALA A 3 13.08 4.25 8.48
N SER A 4 13.26 5.58 8.49
CA SER A 4 12.30 6.51 9.10
C SER A 4 10.92 6.48 8.42
N LYS A 5 10.87 6.39 7.08
CA LYS A 5 9.60 6.24 6.35
C LYS A 5 8.94 4.88 6.59
N ILE A 6 9.73 3.82 6.79
CA ILE A 6 9.21 2.50 7.18
C ILE A 6 8.54 2.57 8.56
N ASP A 7 9.16 3.24 9.52
CA ASP A 7 8.61 3.41 10.87
C ASP A 7 7.31 4.24 10.86
N GLU A 8 7.30 5.35 10.13
CA GLU A 8 6.13 6.22 9.97
C GLU A 8 4.92 5.46 9.41
N VAL A 9 5.13 4.72 8.31
CA VAL A 9 4.06 3.91 7.69
C VAL A 9 3.60 2.79 8.62
N ALA A 10 4.52 2.12 9.34
CA ALA A 10 4.12 1.07 10.28
C ALA A 10 3.28 1.64 11.43
N ARG A 11 3.66 2.80 11.98
CA ARG A 11 2.91 3.48 13.05
C ARG A 11 1.56 4.01 12.58
N SER A 12 1.42 4.43 11.32
CA SER A 12 0.11 4.85 10.80
C SER A 12 -0.84 3.68 10.57
N LEU A 13 -0.31 2.49 10.27
CA LEU A 13 -1.10 1.27 10.05
C LEU A 13 -1.44 0.53 11.36
N GLN A 14 -0.61 0.62 12.40
CA GLN A 14 -0.79 -0.10 13.66
C GLN A 14 -2.20 0.08 14.29
N PRO A 15 -2.78 1.30 14.38
CA PRO A 15 -4.07 1.51 15.02
C PRO A 15 -5.25 0.85 14.29
N LEU A 16 -5.06 0.43 13.04
CA LEU A 16 -6.11 -0.23 12.26
C LEU A 16 -6.37 -1.67 12.75
N HIS A 17 -5.46 -2.26 13.54
CA HIS A 17 -5.52 -3.64 14.04
C HIS A 17 -5.87 -4.66 12.94
N MET A 18 -5.45 -4.37 11.71
CA MET A 18 -5.82 -5.14 10.54
C MET A 18 -4.86 -6.31 10.33
N PRO A 19 -5.37 -7.52 10.01
CA PRO A 19 -4.52 -8.65 9.64
C PRO A 19 -3.57 -8.31 8.49
N LEU A 20 -2.33 -8.80 8.58
CA LEU A 20 -1.28 -8.54 7.58
C LEU A 20 -1.66 -9.03 6.18
N ASP A 21 -2.40 -10.12 6.07
CA ASP A 21 -2.90 -10.67 4.79
C ASP A 21 -3.99 -9.78 4.17
N GLN A 22 -4.80 -9.11 5.00
CA GLN A 22 -5.76 -8.12 4.54
C GLN A 22 -5.04 -6.85 4.07
N LEU A 23 -4.02 -6.40 4.78
CA LEU A 23 -3.15 -5.29 4.33
C LEU A 23 -2.40 -5.65 3.03
N ASP A 24 -1.93 -6.90 2.88
CA ASP A 24 -1.33 -7.40 1.65
C ASP A 24 -2.33 -7.29 0.47
N LYS A 25 -3.58 -7.73 0.66
CA LYS A 25 -4.63 -7.64 -0.37
C LYS A 25 -4.92 -6.19 -0.76
N ILE A 26 -5.13 -5.30 0.22
CA ILE A 26 -5.39 -3.87 -0.07
C ILE A 26 -4.22 -3.27 -0.86
N LEU A 27 -2.99 -3.53 -0.44
CA LEU A 27 -1.83 -2.97 -1.15
C LEU A 27 -1.72 -3.51 -2.58
N TYR A 28 -1.78 -4.83 -2.77
CA TYR A 28 -1.46 -5.45 -4.06
C TYR A 28 -2.61 -5.51 -5.05
N ASP A 29 -3.85 -5.64 -4.56
CA ASP A 29 -5.02 -5.90 -5.39
C ASP A 29 -5.82 -4.61 -5.62
N ASP A 30 -5.86 -3.72 -4.61
CA ASP A 30 -6.62 -2.47 -4.70
C ASP A 30 -5.73 -1.28 -5.12
N VAL A 31 -4.71 -0.98 -4.32
CA VAL A 31 -3.97 0.30 -4.42
C VAL A 31 -2.88 0.27 -5.49
N PHE A 32 -1.96 -0.70 -5.43
CA PHE A 32 -0.82 -0.77 -6.36
C PHE A 32 -1.24 -0.73 -7.84
N PRO A 33 -2.30 -1.43 -8.27
CA PRO A 33 -2.69 -1.40 -9.68
C PRO A 33 -3.27 -0.05 -10.15
N VAL A 34 -3.86 0.74 -9.24
CA VAL A 34 -4.30 2.11 -9.53
C VAL A 34 -3.09 3.05 -9.65
N LEU A 35 -2.06 2.85 -8.82
CA LEU A 35 -0.86 3.68 -8.79
C LEU A 35 0.18 3.30 -9.84
N TYR A 36 0.18 2.05 -10.30
CA TYR A 36 1.20 1.53 -11.20
C TYR A 36 1.37 2.35 -12.48
N PRO A 37 0.30 2.78 -13.19
CA PRO A 37 0.42 3.65 -14.34
C PRO A 37 1.19 4.95 -14.04
N ASN A 38 0.94 5.57 -12.89
CA ASN A 38 1.65 6.78 -12.47
C ASN A 38 3.12 6.51 -12.14
N LEU A 39 3.44 5.33 -11.62
CA LEU A 39 4.82 4.93 -11.32
C LEU A 39 5.65 4.62 -12.58
N VAL A 40 5.01 4.20 -13.68
CA VAL A 40 5.69 3.88 -14.95
C VAL A 40 5.56 4.98 -16.00
N ALA A 41 4.72 5.99 -15.75
CA ALA A 41 4.60 7.15 -16.61
C ALA A 41 5.90 7.96 -16.61
N THR A 42 6.32 8.39 -17.79
CA THR A 42 7.47 9.28 -17.97
C THR A 42 7.19 10.62 -17.27
N ALA A 43 8.19 11.16 -16.56
CA ALA A 43 8.04 12.38 -15.76
C ALA A 43 7.37 13.52 -16.55
N GLY A 44 6.22 13.99 -16.07
CA GLY A 44 5.46 15.09 -16.68
C GLY A 44 3.97 14.83 -16.85
N ILE A 45 3.53 13.55 -16.85
CA ILE A 45 2.11 13.18 -16.83
C ILE A 45 1.80 12.57 -15.46
N TRP A 46 1.72 13.44 -14.46
CA TRP A 46 1.06 13.10 -13.20
C TRP A 46 -0.32 13.74 -13.31
N ASP A 47 -1.33 12.98 -13.75
CA ASP A 47 -2.70 13.41 -13.47
C ASP A 47 -2.77 13.55 -11.95
N ALA A 48 -3.16 14.75 -11.50
CA ALA A 48 -3.06 15.16 -10.12
C ALA A 48 -3.61 14.07 -9.20
N PHE A 49 -2.83 13.69 -8.20
CA PHE A 49 -3.19 12.63 -7.27
C PHE A 49 -4.22 13.16 -6.27
N ASP A 50 -5.50 13.21 -6.66
CA ASP A 50 -6.61 13.57 -5.76
C ASP A 50 -7.05 12.36 -4.92
N GLU A 51 -7.27 12.58 -3.63
CA GLU A 51 -7.67 11.53 -2.68
C GLU A 51 -9.04 10.93 -3.06
N ASN A 52 -10.01 11.75 -3.47
CA ASN A 52 -11.32 11.26 -3.87
C ASN A 52 -11.24 10.48 -5.18
N GLU A 53 -10.42 10.94 -6.12
CA GLU A 53 -10.15 10.19 -7.34
C GLU A 53 -9.53 8.82 -7.06
N LEU A 54 -8.56 8.74 -6.14
CA LEU A 54 -7.96 7.46 -5.73
C LEU A 54 -9.01 6.52 -5.13
N ILE A 55 -9.84 7.02 -4.21
CA ILE A 55 -10.91 6.24 -3.58
C ILE A 55 -11.87 5.72 -4.65
N ASN A 56 -12.34 6.59 -5.56
CA ASN A 56 -13.25 6.20 -6.64
C ASN A 56 -12.65 5.13 -7.55
N ARG A 57 -11.36 5.25 -7.91
CA ARG A 57 -10.66 4.26 -8.74
C ARG A 57 -10.44 2.92 -8.02
N VAL A 58 -10.21 2.95 -6.70
CA VAL A 58 -10.11 1.74 -5.87
C VAL A 58 -11.47 1.03 -5.79
N ASP A 59 -12.54 1.78 -5.55
CA ASP A 59 -13.88 1.21 -5.43
C ASP A 59 -14.38 0.64 -6.77
N ASP A 60 -14.12 1.33 -7.89
CA ASP A 60 -14.40 0.80 -9.24
C ASP A 60 -13.70 -0.55 -9.48
N ARG A 61 -12.43 -0.68 -9.07
CA ARG A 61 -11.68 -1.94 -9.21
C ARG A 61 -12.19 -3.06 -8.32
N ARG A 62 -12.68 -2.75 -7.11
CA ARG A 62 -13.29 -3.76 -6.23
C ARG A 62 -14.55 -4.35 -6.84
N ILE A 63 -15.30 -3.53 -7.59
CA ILE A 63 -16.49 -3.95 -8.33
C ILE A 63 -16.09 -4.68 -9.64
N HIS A 64 -15.03 -4.20 -10.30
CA HIS A 64 -14.55 -4.69 -11.59
C HIS A 64 -13.07 -5.11 -11.54
N PRO A 65 -12.74 -6.25 -10.91
CA PRO A 65 -11.35 -6.65 -10.69
C PRO A 65 -10.67 -7.02 -12.02
N PRO A 66 -9.68 -6.24 -12.48
CA PRO A 66 -8.92 -6.59 -13.67
C PRO A 66 -7.78 -7.57 -13.34
N VAL A 67 -7.09 -8.08 -14.35
CA VAL A 67 -5.90 -8.93 -14.14
C VAL A 67 -4.82 -8.16 -13.37
N PRO A 68 -4.31 -8.68 -12.24
CA PRO A 68 -3.36 -7.95 -11.40
C PRO A 68 -2.01 -7.73 -12.11
N PRO A 69 -1.42 -6.53 -12.02
CA PRO A 69 -0.08 -6.25 -12.56
C PRO A 69 1.01 -7.03 -11.79
N GLN A 70 2.19 -7.16 -12.39
CA GLN A 70 3.31 -7.87 -11.76
C GLN A 70 3.76 -7.17 -10.46
N ARG A 71 3.63 -7.88 -9.33
CA ARG A 71 3.85 -7.37 -7.96
C ARG A 71 5.31 -7.07 -7.58
N ARG A 72 6.26 -7.24 -8.50
CA ARG A 72 7.69 -7.46 -8.18
C ARG A 72 8.44 -6.24 -7.62
N SER A 73 7.97 -5.01 -7.86
CA SER A 73 8.72 -3.79 -7.49
C SER A 73 8.53 -3.34 -6.03
N VAL A 74 7.41 -3.68 -5.38
CA VAL A 74 7.04 -3.15 -4.05
C VAL A 74 7.34 -4.12 -2.91
N THR A 75 7.46 -5.42 -3.21
CA THR A 75 7.57 -6.50 -2.22
C THR A 75 8.69 -6.33 -1.18
N PRO A 76 9.93 -5.95 -1.53
CA PRO A 76 11.01 -5.86 -0.55
C PRO A 76 10.78 -4.76 0.50
N THR A 77 10.27 -3.61 0.06
CA THR A 77 10.00 -2.47 0.94
C THR A 77 8.82 -2.77 1.86
N TRP A 78 7.77 -3.39 1.31
CA TRP A 78 6.59 -3.76 2.07
C TRP A 78 6.88 -4.83 3.14
N ASN A 79 7.76 -5.79 2.86
CA ASN A 79 8.19 -6.77 3.86
C ASN A 79 8.84 -6.12 5.10
N ASN A 80 9.57 -5.02 4.92
CA ASN A 80 10.15 -4.28 6.04
C ASN A 80 9.08 -3.57 6.88
N VAL A 81 8.03 -3.03 6.24
CA VAL A 81 6.87 -2.46 6.95
C VAL A 81 6.16 -3.54 7.76
N LYS A 82 5.86 -4.70 7.16
CA LYS A 82 5.22 -5.82 7.88
C LYS A 82 6.06 -6.30 9.06
N LYS A 83 7.39 -6.35 8.93
CA LYS A 83 8.29 -6.69 10.03
C LYS A 83 8.17 -5.67 11.17
N LYS A 84 8.14 -4.38 10.85
CA LYS A 84 8.02 -3.32 11.86
C LYS A 84 6.63 -3.33 12.54
N LEU A 85 5.56 -3.57 11.78
CA LEU A 85 4.21 -3.68 12.33
C LEU A 85 4.11 -4.79 13.39
N ARG A 86 4.67 -5.98 13.10
CA ARG A 86 4.73 -7.09 14.06
C ARG A 86 5.49 -6.74 15.34
N GLN A 87 6.54 -5.94 15.25
CA GLN A 87 7.29 -5.49 16.43
C GLN A 87 6.45 -4.55 17.29
N LEU A 88 5.74 -3.60 16.66
CA LEU A 88 4.87 -2.66 17.36
C LEU A 88 3.70 -3.37 18.06
N ASP A 89 3.11 -4.39 17.43
CA ASP A 89 2.03 -5.20 18.03
C ASP A 89 2.50 -5.98 19.27
N GLN A 90 3.75 -6.43 19.27
CA GLN A 90 4.38 -7.11 20.42
C GLN A 90 4.71 -6.14 21.56
N GLU A 91 5.17 -4.92 21.22
CA GLU A 91 5.50 -3.86 22.19
C GLU A 91 4.25 -3.28 22.90
N GLY A 92 3.11 -3.20 22.20
CA GLY A 92 1.85 -2.70 22.77
C GLY A 92 1.02 -3.72 23.55
N SER A 93 1.45 -4.98 23.61
CA SER A 93 0.76 -6.08 24.33
C SER A 93 1.39 -6.40 25.70
N SER A 94 2.30 -5.57 26.19
CA SER A 94 2.95 -5.65 27.52
C SER A 94 2.43 -4.57 28.44
#